data_AF-A0A962CPM1-F1
#
_entry.id   AF-A0A962CPM1-F1
#
_cell.length_a   1.000
_cell.length_b   1.000
_cell.length_c   1.000
_cell.angle_alpha   90.00
_cell.angle_beta   90.00
_cell.angle_gamma   90.00
#
_symmetry.space_group_name_H-M   'P 1'
#
loop_
_entity.id
_entity.type
_entity.pdbx_description
1 polymer ?
#
loop_
_entity_poly.entity_id
_entity_poly.type
_entity_poly.pdbx_seq_one_letter_code
_entity_poly.pdbx_strand_id
1 'polypeptide(L)' 'VVLKGAGSLVADAEGRLALCPFGNPGMASAGMGDVLTGVIAGLLAQGLGAWDAACLGTVL' A
#
# COMPACT_ATOMS: atom_id res chain seq x y z
N VAL A 1 -0.59 4.86 7.44
CA VAL A 1 0.39 3.78 7.67
C VAL A 1 0.02 2.59 6.82
N VAL A 2 1.00 1.92 6.21
CA VAL A 2 0.81 0.64 5.51
C VAL A 2 1.62 -0.44 6.23
N LEU A 3 0.94 -1.41 6.84
CA LEU A 3 1.56 -2.58 7.45
C LEU A 3 1.59 -3.72 6.43
N LYS A 4 2.76 -3.92 5.83
CA LYS A 4 2.97 -4.95 4.81
C LYS A 4 2.97 -6.36 5.40
N GLY A 5 2.40 -7.30 4.66
CA GLY A 5 2.37 -8.72 5.01
C GLY A 5 1.40 -9.51 4.14
N ALA A 6 1.24 -10.80 4.44
CA ALA A 6 0.12 -11.58 3.93
C ALA A 6 -1.17 -11.02 4.57
N GLY A 7 -1.99 -10.33 3.79
CA GLY A 7 -3.08 -9.51 4.33
C GLY A 7 -2.58 -8.13 4.78
N SER A 8 -2.06 -7.32 3.86
CA SER A 8 -1.53 -6.00 4.19
C SER A 8 -2.63 -5.07 4.71
N LEU A 9 -2.34 -4.27 5.73
CA LEU A 9 -3.29 -3.34 6.35
C LEU A 9 -2.93 -1.90 6.05
N VAL A 10 -3.93 -1.08 5.74
CA VAL A 10 -3.80 0.37 5.57
C VAL A 10 -4.63 1.07 6.63
N ALA A 11 -4.00 1.94 7.42
CA ALA A 11 -4.66 2.71 8.47
C ALA A 11 -4.35 4.21 8.36
N ASP A 12 -5.30 5.08 8.67
CA ASP A 12 -5.07 6.53 8.80
C ASP A 12 -5.21 7.02 10.25
N ALA A 13 -5.03 8.33 10.44
CA ALA A 13 -5.09 8.95 11.76
C ALA A 13 -6.53 9.12 12.27
N GLU A 14 -7.49 9.06 11.35
CA GLU A 14 -8.93 9.22 11.58
C GLU A 14 -9.59 7.90 12.00
N GLY A 15 -8.82 6.81 12.07
CA GLY A 15 -9.26 5.50 12.55
C GLY A 15 -9.84 4.60 11.46
N ARG A 16 -9.70 4.94 10.18
CA ARG A 16 -10.04 4.04 9.08
C ARG A 16 -9.02 2.91 9.01
N LEU A 17 -9.50 1.72 8.66
CA LEU A 17 -8.70 0.52 8.46
C LEU A 17 -9.18 -0.21 7.21
N ALA A 18 -8.25 -0.55 6.31
CA ALA A 18 -8.51 -1.35 5.12
C ALA A 18 -7.58 -2.57 5.11
N LEU A 19 -8.10 -3.70 4.62
CA LEU A 19 -7.37 -4.94 4.39
C LEU A 19 -7.18 -5.16 2.90
N CYS A 20 -5.94 -5.36 2.47
CA CYS A 20 -5.63 -5.93 1.17
C CYS A 20 -5.38 -7.44 1.34
N PRO A 21 -6.34 -8.30 0.97
CA PRO A 21 -6.21 -9.76 1.08
C PRO A 21 -5.38 -10.36 -0.07
N PHE A 22 -4.90 -9.53 -1.00
CA PHE A 22 -4.14 -9.96 -2.15
C PHE A 22 -2.64 -10.05 -1.83
N GLY A 23 -1.92 -10.67 -2.75
CA GLY A 23 -0.48 -10.91 -2.64
C GLY A 23 -0.16 -12.40 -2.60
N ASN A 24 1.09 -12.73 -2.91
CA ASN A 24 1.56 -14.11 -2.94
C ASN A 24 2.98 -14.20 -2.35
N PRO A 25 3.44 -15.40 -1.94
CA PRO A 25 4.76 -15.57 -1.34
C PRO A 25 5.93 -15.09 -2.24
N GLY A 26 5.77 -15.09 -3.56
CA GLY A 26 6.77 -14.57 -4.50
C GLY A 26 7.03 -13.06 -4.35
N MET A 27 6.12 -12.32 -3.72
CA MET A 27 6.29 -10.91 -3.40
C MET A 27 7.17 -10.68 -2.16
N ALA A 28 7.59 -11.72 -1.44
CA ALA A 28 8.57 -11.63 -0.36
C ALA A 28 10.02 -11.52 -0.90
N SER A 29 10.20 -10.91 -2.06
CA SER A 29 11.51 -10.64 -2.65
C SER A 29 12.06 -9.29 -2.20
N ALA A 30 13.38 -9.17 -2.18
CA ALA A 30 14.05 -7.90 -1.96
C ALA A 30 13.58 -6.84 -2.97
N GLY A 31 13.37 -5.61 -2.51
CA GLY A 31 12.95 -4.48 -3.34
C GLY A 31 11.44 -4.30 -3.53
N MET A 32 10.60 -5.28 -3.17
CA MET A 32 9.14 -5.13 -3.33
C MET A 32 8.55 -3.98 -2.50
N GLY A 33 9.16 -3.67 -1.34
CA GLY A 33 8.79 -2.49 -0.55
C GLY A 33 9.14 -1.17 -1.24
N ASP A 34 10.25 -1.12 -1.97
CA ASP A 34 10.67 0.07 -2.71
C ASP A 34 9.75 0.31 -3.91
N VAL A 35 9.36 -0.77 -4.61
CA VAL A 35 8.35 -0.71 -5.68
C VAL A 35 7.03 -0.16 -5.15
N LEU A 36 6.51 -0.73 -4.05
CA LEU A 36 5.27 -0.24 -3.42
C LEU A 36 5.37 1.24 -3.03
N THR A 37 6.52 1.65 -2.47
CA THR A 37 6.77 3.05 -2.11
C THR A 37 6.72 3.96 -3.34
N GLY A 38 7.35 3.54 -4.44
CA GLY A 38 7.32 4.27 -5.71
C GLY A 38 5.92 4.40 -6.30
N VAL A 39 5.12 3.34 -6.25
CA VAL A 39 3.72 3.35 -6.70
C VAL A 39 2.90 4.36 -5.89
N ILE A 40 2.96 4.27 -4.56
CA ILE A 40 2.22 5.20 -3.68
C ILE A 40 2.66 6.64 -3.91
N ALA A 41 3.98 6.89 -4.03
CA ALA A 41 4.51 8.22 -4.31
C ALA A 41 4.03 8.76 -5.67
N GLY A 42 3.99 7.91 -6.71
CA GLY A 42 3.48 8.28 -8.03
C GLY A 42 1.98 8.61 -8.02
N LEU A 43 1.18 7.90 -7.23
CA LEU A 43 -0.25 8.19 -7.04
C LEU A 43 -0.46 9.51 -6.28
N LEU A 44 0.33 9.75 -5.24
CA LEU A 44 0.34 11.04 -4.53
C LEU A 44 0.71 12.19 -5.48
N ALA A 45 1.72 12.01 -6.32
CA ALA A 45 2.14 13.01 -7.31
C ALA A 45 1.06 13.31 -8.36
N GLN A 46 0.16 12.35 -8.65
CA GLN A 46 -1.01 12.54 -9.50
C GLN A 46 -2.17 13.27 -8.80
N GLY A 47 -2.03 13.63 -7.53
CA GLY A 47 -3.01 14.40 -6.77
C GLY A 47 -3.99 13.56 -5.95
N LEU A 48 -3.78 12.25 -5.82
CA LEU A 48 -4.59 11.43 -4.92
C LEU A 48 -4.30 11.77 -3.46
N GLY A 49 -5.33 11.68 -2.61
CA GLY A 49 -5.18 11.76 -1.17
C GLY A 49 -4.35 10.59 -0.63
N ALA A 50 -3.64 10.80 0.49
CA ALA A 50 -2.73 9.79 1.05
C ALA A 50 -3.42 8.46 1.38
N TRP A 51 -4.68 8.51 1.84
CA TRP A 51 -5.47 7.31 2.08
C TRP A 51 -5.74 6.53 0.79
N ASP A 52 -6.25 7.21 -0.25
CA ASP A 52 -6.61 6.59 -1.52
C ASP A 52 -5.38 6.06 -2.25
N ALA A 53 -4.29 6.84 -2.25
CA ALA A 53 -3.01 6.43 -2.81
C ALA A 53 -2.44 5.20 -2.10
N ALA A 54 -2.51 5.13 -0.77
CA ALA A 54 -2.07 3.97 -0.02
C ALA A 54 -2.95 2.74 -0.29
N CYS A 55 -4.27 2.88 -0.28
CA CYS A 55 -5.20 1.77 -0.53
C CYS A 55 -5.03 1.21 -1.95
N LEU A 56 -4.99 2.08 -2.97
CA LEU A 56 -4.80 1.68 -4.36
C LEU A 56 -3.41 1.10 -4.58
N GLY A 57 -2.36 1.75 -4.08
CA GLY A 57 -0.98 1.29 -4.24
C GLY A 57 -0.73 -0.10 -3.63
N THR A 58 -1.46 -0.48 -2.59
CA THR A 58 -1.32 -1.80 -1.95
C THR A 58 -2.06 -2.92 -2.71
N VAL A 59 -2.92 -2.59 -3.68
CA VAL A 59 -3.69 -3.54 -4.51
C VAL A 59 -3.10 -3.69 -5.91
N LEU A 60 -2.40 -2.67 -6.42
CA LEU A 60 -1.71 -2.67 -7.71
C LEU A 60 -0.47 -3.59 -7.71
#